data_AF-A0A0P1BEI2-F1
#
_entry.id   AF-A0A0P1BEI2-F1
#
_cell.length_a   1.000
_cell.length_b   1.000
_cell.length_c   1.000
_cell.angle_alpha   90.00
_cell.angle_beta   90.00
_cell.angle_gamma   90.00
#
_symmetry.space_group_name_H-M   'P 1'
#
loop_
_entity.id
_entity.type
_entity.pdbx_description
1 polymer ?
#
loop_
_entity_poly.entity_id
_entity_poly.type
_entity_poly.pdbx_seq_one_letter_code
_entity_poly.pdbx_strand_id
1 'polypeptide(L)'
;MAWMDQRPLPRYGYWGPITSSLLWCEEKYVWSRYIAEPVNTFSNLFFIALSLYGARNGYQARLPRRFILVNLGITGIGVGSFFFHMTLQKWAQLLDELPMIYTSALFTYAVCETSAKGRKARFQYSLPATLILAVIAITVGYLYSGNPIFHQAAYAAIQLTSTVRIVTLLRSSSSSINKTLAGRKLKQDINKIFIRGAVTFLTAFGIWQIDNIFCSWLRSTRRLVGQPIALLLEGHAWWHIGTGWGAYAIGVAGALLISSLKETPSNFALGGTWYLPRVERLKTSKRRPRRSSTTGQSTAGETEITSKKDASKSRGATPKKAASSGASTGLTRTPSASSRKRTSELAESSSVAATTPKRGRGRPKKEPTMLVQLDDDGDVVKQPTDIQASGRRRKQTQRAMAN
;
A
#
# COMPACT_ATOMS: atom_id res chain seq x y z
N MET A 1 -17.71 -0.66 -18.38
CA MET A 1 -16.96 -1.03 -17.17
C MET A 1 -17.92 -1.17 -16.01
N ALA A 2 -17.68 -2.08 -15.05
CA ALA A 2 -18.59 -2.30 -13.91
C ALA A 2 -18.82 -1.03 -13.09
N TRP A 3 -17.76 -0.24 -12.87
CA TRP A 3 -17.85 1.06 -12.16
C TRP A 3 -18.54 2.18 -12.96
N MET A 4 -19.03 1.91 -14.17
CA MET A 4 -19.86 2.83 -14.97
C MET A 4 -21.33 2.39 -15.04
N ASP A 5 -21.69 1.27 -14.40
CA ASP A 5 -23.05 0.72 -14.42
C ASP A 5 -24.02 1.58 -13.59
N GLN A 6 -24.83 2.39 -14.27
CA GLN A 6 -25.79 3.35 -13.71
C GLN A 6 -27.10 2.69 -13.20
N ARG A 7 -27.17 1.36 -13.07
CA ARG A 7 -28.35 0.70 -12.51
C ARG A 7 -28.68 1.22 -11.11
N PRO A 8 -29.98 1.37 -10.75
CA PRO A 8 -30.39 1.86 -9.45
C PRO A 8 -29.82 0.97 -8.35
N LEU A 9 -28.93 1.54 -7.54
CA LEU A 9 -28.33 0.86 -6.40
C LEU A 9 -29.39 0.64 -5.31
N PRO A 10 -29.29 -0.44 -4.51
CA PRO A 10 -30.18 -0.63 -3.36
C PRO A 10 -30.05 0.57 -2.42
N ARG A 11 -31.17 1.23 -2.13
CA ARG A 11 -31.19 2.50 -1.38
C ARG A 11 -30.67 2.38 0.06
N TYR A 12 -30.73 1.19 0.66
CA TYR A 12 -30.45 0.99 2.09
C TYR A 12 -29.62 -0.29 2.34
N GLY A 13 -28.31 -0.10 2.58
CA GLY A 13 -27.49 -1.04 3.33
C GLY A 13 -27.38 -0.62 4.80
N TYR A 14 -26.78 -1.45 5.66
CA TYR A 14 -26.55 -1.08 7.07
C TYR A 14 -25.65 0.16 7.21
N TRP A 15 -24.66 0.32 6.33
CA TRP A 15 -23.68 1.42 6.37
C TRP A 15 -24.18 2.74 5.75
N GLY A 16 -25.48 2.85 5.47
CA GLY A 16 -26.09 4.01 4.81
C GLY A 16 -25.94 3.99 3.28
N PRO A 17 -26.14 5.15 2.61
CA PRO A 17 -25.99 5.27 1.16
C PRO A 17 -24.56 4.98 0.70
N ILE A 18 -24.42 4.40 -0.49
CA ILE A 18 -23.13 4.19 -1.14
C ILE A 18 -22.50 5.56 -1.48
N THR A 19 -21.25 5.78 -1.07
CA THR A 19 -20.52 7.04 -1.32
C THR A 19 -19.21 6.88 -2.11
N SER A 20 -18.82 5.64 -2.42
CA SER A 20 -17.65 5.35 -3.27
C SER A 20 -17.86 5.82 -4.72
N SER A 21 -16.75 6.18 -5.38
CA SER A 21 -16.75 6.44 -6.84
C SER A 21 -16.63 5.15 -7.66
N LEU A 22 -16.17 4.06 -7.04
CA LEU A 22 -16.02 2.74 -7.65
C LEU A 22 -17.07 1.76 -7.14
N LEU A 23 -17.54 0.92 -8.07
CA LEU A 23 -18.52 -0.15 -7.85
C LEU A 23 -18.12 -1.35 -8.69
N TRP A 24 -17.95 -2.52 -8.07
CA TRP A 24 -17.47 -3.72 -8.77
C TRP A 24 -18.60 -4.59 -9.29
N CYS A 25 -18.28 -5.67 -10.00
CA CYS A 25 -19.30 -6.49 -10.63
C CYS A 25 -20.11 -7.36 -9.66
N GLU A 26 -19.65 -7.60 -8.44
CA GLU A 26 -20.46 -8.32 -7.44
C GLU A 26 -21.82 -7.63 -7.22
N GLU A 27 -22.88 -8.40 -6.94
CA GLU A 27 -24.22 -7.84 -6.68
C GLU A 27 -24.35 -7.41 -5.22
N LYS A 28 -24.97 -6.25 -4.95
CA LYS A 28 -24.84 -5.59 -3.64
C LYS A 28 -25.81 -6.16 -2.60
N TYR A 29 -25.30 -6.44 -1.40
CA TYR A 29 -26.04 -6.88 -0.21
C TYR A 29 -26.83 -8.19 -0.37
N VAL A 30 -26.47 -9.05 -1.34
CA VAL A 30 -27.24 -10.26 -1.70
C VAL A 30 -27.28 -11.30 -0.57
N TRP A 31 -26.23 -11.41 0.25
CA TRP A 31 -26.21 -12.36 1.38
C TRP A 31 -26.65 -11.73 2.71
N SER A 32 -26.53 -10.40 2.85
CA SER A 32 -26.72 -9.71 4.12
C SER A 32 -26.74 -8.20 3.94
N ARG A 33 -27.60 -7.50 4.70
CA ARG A 33 -27.60 -6.03 4.78
C ARG A 33 -26.32 -5.41 5.35
N TYR A 34 -25.46 -6.21 5.98
CA TYR A 34 -24.25 -5.73 6.67
C TYR A 34 -22.98 -5.73 5.80
N ILE A 35 -22.98 -6.46 4.68
CA ILE A 35 -21.81 -6.64 3.80
C ILE A 35 -22.23 -6.40 2.36
N ALA A 36 -21.72 -5.34 1.73
CA ALA A 36 -22.13 -4.93 0.40
C ALA A 36 -21.68 -5.91 -0.70
N GLU A 37 -20.42 -6.34 -0.70
CA GLU A 37 -19.86 -7.28 -1.67
C GLU A 37 -19.19 -8.44 -0.93
N PRO A 38 -19.94 -9.48 -0.50
CA PRO A 38 -19.41 -10.50 0.40
C PRO A 38 -18.23 -11.31 -0.13
N VAL A 39 -18.21 -11.71 -1.41
CA VAL A 39 -17.12 -12.52 -1.98
C VAL A 39 -15.85 -11.69 -2.14
N ASN A 40 -15.97 -10.44 -2.60
CA ASN A 40 -14.88 -9.47 -2.62
C ASN A 40 -14.40 -9.12 -1.19
N THR A 41 -15.31 -9.00 -0.23
CA THR A 41 -14.96 -8.76 1.18
C THR A 41 -14.15 -9.91 1.76
N PHE A 42 -14.63 -11.15 1.69
CA PHE A 42 -13.96 -12.28 2.34
C PHE A 42 -12.69 -12.76 1.62
N SER A 43 -12.57 -12.57 0.30
CA SER A 43 -11.34 -12.88 -0.44
C SER A 43 -10.12 -12.07 0.02
N ASN A 44 -10.32 -10.89 0.62
CA ASN A 44 -9.24 -10.11 1.24
C ASN A 44 -8.55 -10.83 2.42
N LEU A 45 -9.28 -11.67 3.17
CA LEU A 45 -8.73 -12.39 4.33
C LEU A 45 -7.55 -13.30 3.95
N PHE A 46 -7.56 -13.85 2.73
CA PHE A 46 -6.46 -14.68 2.22
C PHE A 46 -5.14 -13.92 2.19
N PHE A 47 -5.12 -12.72 1.59
CA PHE A 47 -3.86 -12.00 1.43
C PHE A 47 -3.46 -11.19 2.67
N ILE A 48 -4.41 -10.81 3.53
CA ILE A 48 -4.14 -10.40 4.92
C ILE A 48 -3.35 -11.50 5.65
N ALA A 49 -3.82 -12.75 5.62
CA ALA A 49 -3.14 -13.86 6.29
C ALA A 49 -1.77 -14.15 5.65
N LEU A 50 -1.68 -14.12 4.32
CA LEU A 50 -0.45 -14.36 3.57
C LEU A 50 0.61 -13.28 3.82
N SER A 51 0.22 -12.00 3.91
CA SER A 51 1.13 -10.90 4.20
C SER A 51 1.60 -10.92 5.67
N LEU A 52 0.72 -11.25 6.62
CA LEU A 52 1.13 -11.49 8.01
C LEU A 52 2.10 -12.67 8.13
N TYR A 53 1.87 -13.76 7.39
CA TYR A 53 2.82 -14.87 7.26
C TYR A 53 4.16 -14.39 6.68
N GLY A 54 4.15 -13.56 5.63
CA GLY A 54 5.35 -12.95 5.06
C GLY A 54 6.12 -12.07 6.05
N ALA A 55 5.43 -11.24 6.83
CA ALA A 55 6.03 -10.43 7.89
C ALA A 55 6.70 -11.28 8.97
N ARG A 56 6.02 -12.34 9.45
CA ARG A 56 6.55 -13.30 10.43
C ARG A 56 7.81 -14.01 9.92
N ASN A 57 7.78 -14.56 8.71
CA ASN A 57 8.94 -15.24 8.12
C ASN A 57 10.09 -14.25 7.88
N GLY A 58 9.80 -13.02 7.43
CA GLY A 58 10.81 -11.97 7.25
C GLY A 58 11.49 -11.55 8.55
N TYR A 59 10.76 -11.55 9.67
CA TYR A 59 11.33 -11.36 11.01
C TYR A 59 12.23 -12.55 11.41
N GLN A 60 11.74 -13.79 11.27
CA GLN A 60 12.48 -15.01 11.62
C GLN A 60 13.78 -15.15 10.81
N ALA A 61 13.74 -14.88 9.50
CA ALA A 61 14.89 -14.86 8.60
C ALA A 61 15.81 -13.63 8.80
N ARG A 62 15.50 -12.73 9.75
CA ARG A 62 16.26 -11.52 10.07
C ARG A 62 16.53 -10.67 8.83
N LEU A 63 15.49 -10.41 8.05
CA LEU A 63 15.56 -9.58 6.86
C LEU A 63 15.65 -8.09 7.21
N PRO A 64 16.08 -7.20 6.27
CA PRO A 64 15.98 -5.76 6.47
C PRO A 64 14.55 -5.34 6.83
N ARG A 65 14.36 -4.60 7.94
CA ARG A 65 13.05 -4.25 8.53
C ARG A 65 12.01 -3.76 7.50
N ARG A 66 12.45 -3.01 6.49
CA ARG A 66 11.60 -2.55 5.38
C ARG A 66 10.82 -3.65 4.65
N PHE A 67 11.33 -4.87 4.52
CA PHE A 67 10.57 -5.98 3.93
C PHE A 67 9.47 -6.50 4.85
N ILE A 68 9.66 -6.39 6.18
CA ILE A 68 8.60 -6.65 7.16
C ILE A 68 7.54 -5.55 7.04
N LEU A 69 7.96 -4.28 6.98
CA LEU A 69 7.06 -3.14 6.79
C LEU A 69 6.28 -3.19 5.47
N VAL A 70 6.87 -3.66 4.35
CA VAL A 70 6.14 -3.91 3.10
C VAL A 70 5.03 -4.93 3.30
N ASN A 71 5.31 -6.05 3.98
CA ASN A 71 4.28 -7.06 4.25
C ASN A 71 3.17 -6.52 5.18
N LEU A 72 3.52 -5.72 6.19
CA LEU A 72 2.52 -5.04 7.03
C LEU A 72 1.73 -3.98 6.24
N GLY A 73 2.34 -3.31 5.26
CA GLY A 73 1.65 -2.44 4.30
C GLY A 73 0.64 -3.19 3.44
N ILE A 74 0.99 -4.37 2.91
CA ILE A 74 0.06 -5.25 2.18
C ILE A 74 -1.09 -5.71 3.09
N THR A 75 -0.80 -5.97 4.36
CA THR A 75 -1.84 -6.27 5.37
C THR A 75 -2.80 -5.08 5.51
N GLY A 76 -2.27 -3.85 5.54
CA GLY A 76 -3.06 -2.61 5.56
C GLY A 76 -3.96 -2.43 4.34
N ILE A 77 -3.44 -2.72 3.12
CA ILE A 77 -4.25 -2.72 1.89
C ILE A 77 -5.43 -3.70 2.04
N GLY A 78 -5.17 -4.94 2.47
CA GLY A 78 -6.24 -5.95 2.58
C GLY A 78 -7.29 -5.61 3.63
N VAL A 79 -6.90 -4.98 4.75
CA VAL A 79 -7.84 -4.45 5.74
C VAL A 79 -8.67 -3.31 5.16
N GLY A 80 -8.05 -2.39 4.42
CA GLY A 80 -8.73 -1.30 3.71
C GLY A 80 -9.74 -1.81 2.69
N SER A 81 -9.31 -2.71 1.80
CA SER A 81 -10.15 -3.38 0.81
C SER A 81 -11.30 -4.15 1.46
N PHE A 82 -11.06 -4.92 2.53
CA PHE A 82 -12.12 -5.59 3.30
C PHE A 82 -13.20 -4.58 3.75
N PHE A 83 -12.81 -3.46 4.37
CA PHE A 83 -13.75 -2.43 4.77
C PHE A 83 -14.42 -1.73 3.58
N PHE A 84 -13.72 -1.56 2.46
CA PHE A 84 -14.28 -0.98 1.24
C PHE A 84 -15.38 -1.86 0.64
N HIS A 85 -15.11 -3.14 0.38
CA HIS A 85 -16.08 -4.07 -0.17
C HIS A 85 -17.24 -4.37 0.80
N MET A 86 -17.01 -4.27 2.11
CA MET A 86 -18.08 -4.41 3.11
C MET A 86 -19.04 -3.22 3.12
N THR A 87 -18.55 -1.99 2.90
CA THR A 87 -19.31 -0.75 3.20
C THR A 87 -19.65 0.12 1.99
N LEU A 88 -18.86 0.03 0.92
CA LEU A 88 -18.85 0.92 -0.26
C LEU A 88 -18.85 2.42 0.10
N GLN A 89 -18.11 2.77 1.16
CA GLN A 89 -17.92 4.14 1.60
C GLN A 89 -16.63 4.76 1.05
N LYS A 90 -16.66 6.04 0.69
CA LYS A 90 -15.50 6.77 0.16
C LYS A 90 -14.29 6.75 1.08
N TRP A 91 -14.49 6.83 2.40
CA TRP A 91 -13.38 6.76 3.37
C TRP A 91 -12.68 5.39 3.33
N ALA A 92 -13.43 4.31 3.13
CA ALA A 92 -12.90 2.95 3.05
C ALA A 92 -12.24 2.69 1.69
N GLN A 93 -12.81 3.23 0.61
CA GLN A 93 -12.17 3.24 -0.72
C GLN A 93 -10.78 3.89 -0.67
N LEU A 94 -10.63 5.03 0.01
CA LEU A 94 -9.31 5.66 0.20
C LEU A 94 -8.35 4.81 1.05
N LEU A 95 -8.87 3.99 1.97
CA LEU A 95 -8.09 3.07 2.79
C LEU A 95 -7.66 1.80 2.03
N ASP A 96 -8.38 1.42 0.97
CA ASP A 96 -7.95 0.41 0.00
C ASP A 96 -6.87 0.98 -0.95
N GLU A 97 -7.24 2.03 -1.69
CA GLU A 97 -6.46 2.52 -2.83
C GLU A 97 -5.14 3.21 -2.40
N LEU A 98 -5.16 4.12 -1.42
CA LEU A 98 -3.95 4.90 -1.08
C LEU A 98 -2.80 4.05 -0.51
N PRO A 99 -3.04 3.08 0.40
CA PRO A 99 -1.99 2.18 0.88
C PRO A 99 -1.33 1.33 -0.21
N MET A 100 -1.97 1.10 -1.37
CA MET A 100 -1.31 0.47 -2.53
C MET A 100 -0.12 1.30 -3.02
N ILE A 101 -0.30 2.62 -3.15
CA ILE A 101 0.75 3.55 -3.56
C ILE A 101 1.86 3.60 -2.50
N TYR A 102 1.49 3.72 -1.22
CA TYR A 102 2.44 3.85 -0.10
C TYR A 102 3.33 2.60 0.05
N THR A 103 2.70 1.43 0.01
CA THR A 103 3.38 0.14 0.15
C THR A 103 4.27 -0.16 -1.05
N SER A 104 3.82 0.22 -2.25
CA SER A 104 4.61 0.04 -3.48
C SER A 104 5.83 0.96 -3.52
N ALA A 105 5.69 2.22 -3.10
CA ALA A 105 6.83 3.13 -2.94
C ALA A 105 7.84 2.62 -1.90
N LEU A 106 7.35 2.06 -0.77
CA LEU A 106 8.19 1.42 0.24
C LEU A 106 8.91 0.17 -0.32
N PHE A 107 8.26 -0.62 -1.17
CA PHE A 107 8.88 -1.75 -1.86
C PHE A 107 9.93 -1.27 -2.88
N THR A 108 9.66 -0.21 -3.64
CA THR A 108 10.64 0.44 -4.53
C THR A 108 11.88 0.89 -3.76
N TYR A 109 11.71 1.56 -2.61
CA TYR A 109 12.83 1.85 -1.69
C TYR A 109 13.57 0.58 -1.28
N ALA A 110 12.83 -0.48 -0.92
CA ALA A 110 13.41 -1.73 -0.46
C ALA A 110 14.26 -2.47 -1.51
N VAL A 111 13.95 -2.32 -2.81
CA VAL A 111 14.72 -2.91 -3.92
C VAL A 111 15.78 -1.98 -4.53
N CYS A 112 15.62 -0.67 -4.38
CA CYS A 112 16.63 0.30 -4.81
C CYS A 112 17.82 0.37 -3.85
N GLU A 113 17.59 0.37 -2.52
CA GLU A 113 18.62 0.57 -1.50
C GLU A 113 19.44 -0.72 -1.23
N THR A 114 20.51 -0.89 -2.02
CA THR A 114 21.38 -2.09 -2.05
C THR A 114 22.71 -1.98 -1.28
N SER A 115 22.99 -0.90 -0.52
CA SER A 115 24.29 -0.77 0.20
C SER A 115 24.55 -1.94 1.13
N ALA A 116 25.78 -2.45 1.18
CA ALA A 116 26.16 -3.57 2.05
C ALA A 116 25.79 -3.33 3.53
N LYS A 117 25.47 -4.40 4.24
CA LYS A 117 25.06 -4.35 5.66
C LYS A 117 26.13 -3.65 6.51
N GLY A 118 25.71 -2.64 7.28
CA GLY A 118 26.60 -1.81 8.10
C GLY A 118 27.24 -0.61 7.38
N ARG A 119 27.09 -0.48 6.05
CA ARG A 119 27.49 0.74 5.31
C ARG A 119 26.33 1.73 5.24
N LYS A 120 26.65 3.02 5.07
CA LYS A 120 25.67 4.07 4.76
C LYS A 120 24.93 3.76 3.45
N ALA A 121 23.66 4.15 3.39
CA ALA A 121 22.82 4.01 2.20
C ALA A 121 23.39 4.88 1.07
N ARG A 122 23.43 4.36 -0.18
CA ARG A 122 24.08 5.08 -1.31
C ARG A 122 23.34 6.38 -1.63
N PHE A 123 22.02 6.36 -1.46
CA PHE A 123 21.13 7.48 -1.69
C PHE A 123 20.34 7.77 -0.41
N GLN A 124 21.05 7.92 0.71
CA GLN A 124 20.50 7.89 2.08
C GLN A 124 19.30 8.81 2.30
N TYR A 125 19.32 10.02 1.74
CA TYR A 125 18.22 10.98 1.87
C TYR A 125 17.49 11.20 0.55
N SER A 126 18.19 11.24 -0.58
CA SER A 126 17.58 11.53 -1.89
C SER A 126 16.54 10.50 -2.32
N LEU A 127 16.84 9.20 -2.22
CA LEU A 127 15.89 8.16 -2.63
C LEU A 127 14.61 8.16 -1.77
N PRO A 128 14.67 8.20 -0.41
CA PRO A 128 13.48 8.39 0.40
C PRO A 128 12.73 9.69 0.10
N ALA A 129 13.43 10.83 -0.04
CA ALA A 129 12.80 12.11 -0.31
C ALA A 129 12.04 12.14 -1.65
N THR A 130 12.65 11.61 -2.73
CA THR A 130 11.98 11.47 -4.04
C THR A 130 10.74 10.60 -3.96
N LEU A 131 10.80 9.46 -3.25
CA LEU A 131 9.65 8.56 -3.11
C LEU A 131 8.54 9.17 -2.24
N ILE A 132 8.88 9.88 -1.16
CA ILE A 132 7.91 10.60 -0.32
C ILE A 132 7.24 11.72 -1.13
N LEU A 133 8.00 12.52 -1.88
CA LEU A 133 7.46 13.58 -2.73
C LEU A 133 6.54 13.02 -3.82
N ALA A 134 6.93 11.92 -4.47
CA ALA A 134 6.09 11.24 -5.44
C ALA A 134 4.79 10.71 -4.82
N VAL A 135 4.85 10.08 -3.63
CA VAL A 135 3.66 9.64 -2.89
C VAL A 135 2.73 10.80 -2.54
N ILE A 136 3.26 11.92 -2.06
CA ILE A 136 2.48 13.12 -1.74
C ILE A 136 1.80 13.67 -3.00
N ALA A 137 2.56 13.81 -4.11
CA ALA A 137 2.03 14.31 -5.38
C ALA A 137 0.92 13.42 -5.95
N ILE A 138 1.10 12.09 -5.91
CA ILE A 138 0.08 11.13 -6.34
C ILE A 138 -1.15 11.20 -5.43
N THR A 139 -0.97 11.28 -4.12
CA THR A 139 -2.09 11.37 -3.16
C THR A 139 -2.91 12.64 -3.37
N VAL A 140 -2.25 13.80 -3.43
CA VAL A 140 -2.92 15.09 -3.65
C VAL A 140 -3.61 15.12 -5.02
N GLY A 141 -2.91 14.66 -6.07
CA GLY A 141 -3.48 14.56 -7.42
C GLY A 141 -4.69 13.62 -7.50
N TYR A 142 -4.67 12.50 -6.76
CA TYR A 142 -5.79 11.57 -6.72
C TYR A 142 -6.97 12.13 -5.92
N LEU A 143 -6.73 12.72 -4.75
CA LEU A 143 -7.78 13.35 -3.94
C LEU A 143 -8.45 14.54 -4.65
N TYR A 144 -7.70 15.29 -5.46
CA TYR A 144 -8.23 16.40 -6.26
C TYR A 144 -9.01 15.91 -7.49
N SER A 145 -8.46 14.95 -8.24
CA SER A 145 -9.09 14.49 -9.50
C SER A 145 -10.23 13.48 -9.29
N GLY A 146 -10.19 12.69 -8.21
CA GLY A 146 -11.10 11.56 -7.97
C GLY A 146 -11.05 10.46 -9.05
N ASN A 147 -10.06 10.49 -9.95
CA ASN A 147 -10.03 9.66 -11.14
C ASN A 147 -9.31 8.32 -10.89
N PRO A 148 -10.00 7.17 -10.85
CA PRO A 148 -9.39 5.88 -10.55
C PRO A 148 -8.35 5.45 -11.61
N ILE A 149 -8.46 5.94 -12.86
CA ILE A 149 -7.48 5.64 -13.92
C ILE A 149 -6.13 6.30 -13.60
N PHE A 150 -6.13 7.51 -13.01
CA PHE A 150 -4.90 8.17 -12.57
C PHE A 150 -4.19 7.37 -11.47
N HIS A 151 -4.95 6.86 -10.49
CA HIS A 151 -4.42 5.98 -9.45
C HIS A 151 -3.83 4.68 -10.05
N GLN A 152 -4.58 4.00 -10.91
CA GLN A 152 -4.16 2.76 -11.57
C GLN A 152 -2.87 2.94 -12.38
N ALA A 153 -2.77 4.04 -13.13
CA ALA A 153 -1.56 4.38 -13.90
C ALA A 153 -0.35 4.68 -12.99
N ALA A 154 -0.56 5.43 -11.90
CA ALA A 154 0.49 5.73 -10.92
C ALA A 154 0.98 4.46 -10.21
N TYR A 155 0.08 3.57 -9.80
CA TYR A 155 0.39 2.27 -9.24
C TYR A 155 1.21 1.42 -10.22
N ALA A 156 0.74 1.28 -11.47
CA ALA A 156 1.45 0.53 -12.51
C ALA A 156 2.88 1.05 -12.76
N ALA A 157 3.09 2.38 -12.76
CA ALA A 157 4.42 2.99 -12.95
C ALA A 157 5.40 2.65 -11.81
N ILE A 158 4.94 2.63 -10.56
CA ILE A 158 5.75 2.26 -9.38
C ILE A 158 6.11 0.75 -9.42
N GLN A 159 5.15 -0.09 -9.80
CA GLN A 159 5.33 -1.53 -9.98
C GLN A 159 6.30 -1.85 -11.11
N LEU A 160 6.21 -1.16 -12.24
CA LEU A 160 7.14 -1.29 -13.36
C LEU A 160 8.55 -0.84 -12.94
N THR A 161 8.68 0.27 -12.22
CA THR A 161 9.98 0.75 -11.70
C THR A 161 10.65 -0.30 -10.80
N SER A 162 9.90 -0.90 -9.88
CA SER A 162 10.39 -1.97 -9.01
C SER A 162 10.78 -3.23 -9.80
N THR A 163 9.98 -3.59 -10.80
CA THR A 163 10.19 -4.75 -11.70
C THR A 163 11.47 -4.59 -12.52
N VAL A 164 11.62 -3.44 -13.21
CA VAL A 164 12.83 -3.10 -13.98
C VAL A 164 14.06 -3.14 -13.06
N ARG A 165 13.98 -2.56 -11.86
CA ARG A 165 15.09 -2.60 -10.89
C ARG A 165 15.50 -4.03 -10.52
N ILE A 166 14.54 -4.91 -10.22
CA ILE A 166 14.80 -6.32 -9.90
C ILE A 166 15.50 -7.03 -11.08
N VAL A 167 14.96 -6.86 -12.30
CA VAL A 167 15.53 -7.47 -13.52
C VAL A 167 16.94 -6.95 -13.79
N THR A 168 17.20 -5.65 -13.66
CA THR A 168 18.55 -5.06 -13.82
C THR A 168 19.54 -5.65 -12.81
N LEU A 169 19.14 -5.82 -11.54
CA LEU A 169 20.00 -6.40 -10.51
C LEU A 169 20.31 -7.89 -10.73
N LEU A 170 19.37 -8.65 -11.31
CA LEU A 170 19.55 -10.05 -11.69
C LEU A 170 20.44 -10.21 -12.93
N ARG A 171 20.37 -9.26 -13.88
CA ARG A 171 21.18 -9.27 -15.11
C ARG A 171 22.59 -8.67 -14.95
N SER A 172 22.81 -7.78 -13.98
CA SER A 172 24.11 -7.09 -13.79
C SER A 172 25.27 -8.05 -13.48
N SER A 173 26.32 -8.05 -14.31
CA SER A 173 27.55 -8.84 -14.11
C SER A 173 28.29 -8.50 -12.80
N SER A 174 28.23 -7.25 -12.35
CA SER A 174 28.82 -6.79 -11.09
C SER A 174 28.17 -7.37 -9.83
N SER A 175 26.95 -7.91 -9.96
CA SER A 175 26.14 -8.50 -8.88
C SER A 175 26.78 -9.74 -8.25
N SER A 176 26.79 -9.83 -6.90
CA SER A 176 27.32 -10.99 -6.16
C SER A 176 26.60 -12.31 -6.49
N ILE A 177 25.34 -12.20 -6.93
CA ILE A 177 24.53 -13.33 -7.41
C ILE A 177 25.09 -13.94 -8.70
N ASN A 178 25.66 -13.16 -9.61
CA ASN A 178 26.21 -13.70 -10.86
C ASN A 178 27.63 -14.28 -10.69
N LYS A 179 28.39 -13.75 -9.72
CA LYS A 179 29.80 -14.11 -9.47
C LYS A 179 30.01 -15.50 -8.84
N THR A 180 29.14 -15.91 -7.91
CA THR A 180 29.35 -17.13 -7.10
C THR A 180 28.46 -18.29 -7.57
N LEU A 181 28.92 -19.54 -7.39
CA LEU A 181 28.11 -20.73 -7.72
C LEU A 181 26.79 -20.77 -6.92
N ALA A 182 26.86 -20.52 -5.61
CA ALA A 182 25.70 -20.38 -4.74
C ALA A 182 24.76 -19.26 -5.20
N GLY A 183 25.32 -18.12 -5.63
CA GLY A 183 24.57 -17.02 -6.23
C GLY A 183 23.83 -17.43 -7.51
N ARG A 184 24.47 -18.17 -8.41
CA ARG A 184 23.84 -18.64 -9.67
C ARG A 184 22.70 -19.62 -9.42
N LYS A 185 22.82 -20.52 -8.44
CA LYS A 185 21.69 -21.38 -8.01
C LYS A 185 20.55 -20.52 -7.46
N LEU A 186 20.84 -19.63 -6.50
CA LEU A 186 19.84 -18.75 -5.90
C LEU A 186 19.17 -17.82 -6.94
N LYS A 187 19.88 -17.41 -8.00
CA LYS A 187 19.33 -16.67 -9.14
C LYS A 187 18.22 -17.45 -9.85
N GLN A 188 18.42 -18.75 -10.08
CA GLN A 188 17.43 -19.60 -10.73
C GLN A 188 16.17 -19.70 -9.87
N ASP A 189 16.33 -19.86 -8.56
CA ASP A 189 15.22 -19.94 -7.61
C ASP A 189 14.46 -18.59 -7.53
N ILE A 190 15.18 -17.47 -7.42
CA ILE A 190 14.60 -16.11 -7.47
C ILE A 190 13.85 -15.87 -8.79
N ASN A 191 14.45 -16.23 -9.94
CA ASN A 191 13.80 -16.07 -11.24
C ASN A 191 12.50 -16.89 -11.33
N LYS A 192 12.52 -18.15 -10.89
CA LYS A 192 11.32 -19.03 -10.91
C LYS A 192 10.18 -18.43 -10.10
N ILE A 193 10.43 -18.00 -8.85
CA ILE A 193 9.37 -17.45 -8.01
C ILE A 193 8.94 -16.04 -8.46
N PHE A 194 9.86 -15.22 -8.97
CA PHE A 194 9.55 -13.90 -9.53
C PHE A 194 8.66 -14.01 -10.77
N ILE A 195 9.03 -14.85 -11.74
CA ILE A 195 8.25 -15.06 -12.98
C ILE A 195 6.87 -15.62 -12.63
N ARG A 196 6.80 -16.63 -11.75
CA ARG A 196 5.52 -17.20 -11.34
C ARG A 196 4.64 -16.17 -10.62
N GLY A 197 5.20 -15.37 -9.72
CA GLY A 197 4.49 -14.27 -9.05
C GLY A 197 3.97 -13.22 -10.04
N ALA A 198 4.79 -12.82 -11.01
CA ALA A 198 4.41 -11.88 -12.05
C ALA A 198 3.32 -12.43 -12.99
N VAL A 199 3.43 -13.69 -13.42
CA VAL A 199 2.39 -14.35 -14.22
C VAL A 199 1.08 -14.41 -13.45
N THR A 200 1.06 -14.89 -12.19
CA THR A 200 -0.18 -14.93 -11.40
C THR A 200 -0.78 -13.54 -11.18
N PHE A 201 0.03 -12.51 -10.94
CA PHE A 201 -0.44 -11.13 -10.82
C PHE A 201 -1.06 -10.60 -12.12
N LEU A 202 -0.43 -10.85 -13.27
CA LEU A 202 -0.93 -10.42 -14.59
C LEU A 202 -2.16 -11.22 -15.04
N THR A 203 -2.24 -12.51 -14.73
CA THR A 203 -3.47 -13.31 -14.94
C THR A 203 -4.61 -12.78 -14.09
N ALA A 204 -4.35 -12.46 -12.81
CA ALA A 204 -5.33 -11.83 -11.93
C ALA A 204 -5.82 -10.48 -12.49
N PHE A 205 -4.91 -9.65 -13.01
CA PHE A 205 -5.26 -8.41 -13.72
C PHE A 205 -6.15 -8.66 -14.95
N GLY A 206 -5.86 -9.69 -15.74
CA GLY A 206 -6.71 -10.09 -16.86
C GLY A 206 -8.12 -10.49 -16.42
N ILE A 207 -8.25 -11.24 -15.33
CA ILE A 207 -9.54 -11.62 -14.74
C ILE A 207 -10.30 -10.39 -14.23
N TRP A 208 -9.62 -9.44 -13.58
CA TRP A 208 -10.18 -8.15 -13.17
C TRP A 208 -10.70 -7.33 -14.36
N GLN A 209 -9.97 -7.30 -15.48
CA GLN A 209 -10.44 -6.65 -16.70
C GLN A 209 -11.71 -7.32 -17.26
N ILE A 210 -11.79 -8.66 -17.22
CA ILE A 210 -12.98 -9.42 -17.66
C ILE A 210 -14.18 -9.08 -16.77
N ASP A 211 -13.99 -9.08 -15.44
CA ASP A 211 -15.02 -8.70 -14.45
C ASP A 211 -15.61 -7.31 -14.75
N ASN A 212 -14.74 -6.36 -15.08
CA ASN A 212 -15.15 -4.99 -15.38
C ASN A 212 -15.80 -4.82 -16.76
N ILE A 213 -15.31 -5.49 -17.80
CA ILE A 213 -15.80 -5.31 -19.18
C ILE A 213 -17.10 -6.08 -19.38
N PHE A 214 -17.16 -7.36 -18.98
CA PHE A 214 -18.25 -8.28 -19.26
C PHE A 214 -19.26 -8.41 -18.11
N CYS A 215 -19.31 -7.41 -17.22
CA CYS A 215 -20.07 -7.50 -15.97
C CYS A 215 -21.55 -7.88 -16.13
N SER A 216 -22.24 -7.30 -17.11
CA SER A 216 -23.66 -7.60 -17.36
C SER A 216 -23.88 -9.06 -17.75
N TRP A 217 -22.96 -9.65 -18.51
CA TRP A 217 -22.97 -11.07 -18.85
C TRP A 217 -22.65 -11.93 -17.61
N LEU A 218 -21.58 -11.62 -16.87
CA LEU A 218 -21.20 -12.34 -15.64
C LEU A 218 -22.33 -12.35 -14.59
N ARG A 219 -23.02 -11.24 -14.34
CA ARG A 219 -24.18 -11.18 -13.44
C ARG A 219 -25.34 -12.05 -13.93
N SER A 220 -25.61 -12.03 -15.24
CA SER A 220 -26.67 -12.84 -15.84
C SER A 220 -26.37 -14.34 -15.73
N THR A 221 -25.12 -14.74 -16.00
CA THR A 221 -24.64 -16.11 -15.86
C THR A 221 -24.65 -16.56 -14.39
N ARG A 222 -24.23 -15.71 -13.44
CA ARG A 222 -24.29 -16.02 -11.99
C ARG A 222 -25.71 -16.33 -11.50
N ARG A 223 -26.71 -15.56 -11.97
CA ARG A 223 -28.12 -15.81 -11.66
C ARG A 223 -28.65 -17.10 -12.27
N LEU A 224 -28.12 -17.52 -13.43
CA LEU A 224 -28.49 -18.78 -14.10
C LEU A 224 -27.89 -20.01 -13.41
N VAL A 225 -26.60 -19.97 -13.04
CA VAL A 225 -25.90 -21.15 -12.47
C VAL A 225 -26.12 -21.33 -10.97
N GLY A 226 -26.51 -20.27 -10.25
CA GLY A 226 -26.79 -20.32 -8.82
C GLY A 226 -25.54 -20.54 -7.93
N GLN A 227 -25.76 -20.56 -6.62
CA GLN A 227 -24.72 -20.84 -5.63
C GLN A 227 -24.53 -22.37 -5.47
N PRO A 228 -23.30 -22.88 -5.25
CA PRO A 228 -22.05 -22.15 -5.04
C PRO A 228 -21.26 -21.85 -6.34
N ILE A 229 -21.70 -22.32 -7.50
CA ILE A 229 -20.95 -22.20 -8.77
C ILE A 229 -20.73 -20.73 -9.15
N ALA A 230 -21.70 -19.86 -8.87
CA ALA A 230 -21.62 -18.41 -9.08
C ALA A 230 -20.38 -17.76 -8.43
N LEU A 231 -19.85 -18.30 -7.33
CA LEU A 231 -18.61 -17.82 -6.69
C LEU A 231 -17.41 -17.83 -7.64
N LEU A 232 -17.34 -18.81 -8.54
CA LEU A 232 -16.25 -18.93 -9.51
C LEU A 232 -16.25 -17.79 -10.54
N LEU A 233 -17.37 -17.09 -10.70
CA LEU A 233 -17.58 -16.00 -11.65
C LEU A 233 -17.40 -14.60 -11.05
N GLU A 234 -17.05 -14.49 -9.76
CA GLU A 234 -16.68 -13.22 -9.11
C GLU A 234 -15.20 -12.90 -9.43
N GLY A 235 -14.95 -12.34 -10.61
CA GLY A 235 -13.59 -12.10 -11.10
C GLY A 235 -12.79 -11.13 -10.25
N HIS A 236 -13.46 -10.17 -9.60
CA HIS A 236 -12.81 -9.25 -8.67
C HIS A 236 -12.31 -9.94 -7.39
N ALA A 237 -12.98 -10.99 -6.91
CA ALA A 237 -12.50 -11.78 -5.78
C ALA A 237 -11.25 -12.61 -6.17
N TRP A 238 -11.23 -13.18 -7.37
CA TRP A 238 -10.03 -13.84 -7.92
C TRP A 238 -8.86 -12.88 -8.10
N TRP A 239 -9.13 -11.61 -8.40
CA TRP A 239 -8.12 -10.55 -8.41
C TRP A 239 -7.44 -10.38 -7.05
N HIS A 240 -8.18 -10.34 -5.93
CA HIS A 240 -7.61 -10.31 -4.58
C HIS A 240 -6.70 -11.50 -4.29
N ILE A 241 -7.16 -12.72 -4.59
CA ILE A 241 -6.37 -13.94 -4.34
C ILE A 241 -5.10 -13.96 -5.20
N GLY A 242 -5.23 -13.71 -6.50
CA GLY A 242 -4.13 -13.80 -7.45
C GLY A 242 -3.10 -12.68 -7.31
N THR A 243 -3.53 -11.43 -7.09
CA THR A 243 -2.59 -10.33 -6.82
C THR A 243 -1.95 -10.45 -5.45
N GLY A 244 -2.69 -10.86 -4.42
CA GLY A 244 -2.16 -11.11 -3.09
C GLY A 244 -1.05 -12.17 -3.10
N TRP A 245 -1.29 -13.30 -3.77
CA TRP A 245 -0.26 -14.33 -3.93
C TRP A 245 0.90 -13.88 -4.83
N GLY A 246 0.61 -13.20 -5.96
CA GLY A 246 1.63 -12.69 -6.88
C GLY A 246 2.56 -11.65 -6.23
N ALA A 247 1.99 -10.70 -5.49
CA ALA A 247 2.73 -9.68 -4.73
C ALA A 247 3.55 -10.31 -3.60
N TYR A 248 3.02 -11.32 -2.91
CA TYR A 248 3.77 -12.10 -1.93
C TYR A 248 5.00 -12.78 -2.56
N ALA A 249 4.81 -13.50 -3.67
CA ALA A 249 5.88 -14.18 -4.40
C ALA A 249 6.96 -13.21 -4.92
N ILE A 250 6.57 -12.07 -5.50
CA ILE A 250 7.46 -10.99 -5.92
C ILE A 250 8.20 -10.38 -4.70
N GLY A 251 7.51 -10.21 -3.57
CA GLY A 251 8.07 -9.74 -2.32
C GLY A 251 9.17 -10.66 -1.78
N VAL A 252 8.93 -11.97 -1.78
CA VAL A 252 9.91 -13.01 -1.42
C VAL A 252 11.11 -12.99 -2.36
N ALA A 253 10.88 -12.90 -3.67
CA ALA A 253 11.93 -12.80 -4.69
C ALA A 253 12.83 -11.57 -4.47
N GLY A 254 12.22 -10.39 -4.29
CA GLY A 254 12.93 -9.15 -4.01
C GLY A 254 13.68 -9.19 -2.68
N ALA A 255 13.09 -9.78 -1.64
CA ALA A 255 13.72 -9.92 -0.34
C ALA A 255 14.95 -10.86 -0.37
N LEU A 256 14.88 -11.98 -1.10
CA LEU A 256 16.02 -12.88 -1.34
C LEU A 256 17.15 -12.18 -2.09
N LEU A 257 16.82 -11.57 -3.23
CA LEU A 257 17.76 -10.83 -4.08
C LEU A 257 18.51 -9.78 -3.26
N ILE A 258 17.79 -8.89 -2.60
CA ILE A 258 18.39 -7.74 -1.95
C ILE A 258 19.13 -8.12 -0.66
N SER A 259 18.66 -9.11 0.08
CA SER A 259 19.39 -9.61 1.26
C SER A 259 20.71 -10.28 0.87
N SER A 260 20.72 -11.01 -0.26
CA SER A 260 21.93 -11.63 -0.84
C SER A 260 22.94 -10.62 -1.37
N LEU A 261 22.48 -9.48 -1.90
CA LEU A 261 23.33 -8.35 -2.32
C LEU A 261 23.89 -7.58 -1.12
N LYS A 262 23.11 -7.42 -0.04
CA LYS A 262 23.53 -6.72 1.18
C LYS A 262 24.52 -7.52 2.04
N GLU A 263 24.45 -8.84 1.98
CA GLU A 263 25.32 -9.76 2.73
C GLU A 263 26.11 -10.65 1.75
N THR A 264 25.73 -11.93 1.62
CA THR A 264 26.28 -12.89 0.64
C THR A 264 25.16 -13.85 0.24
N PRO A 265 25.08 -14.31 -1.03
CA PRO A 265 24.09 -15.31 -1.44
C PRO A 265 24.14 -16.60 -0.61
N SER A 266 25.30 -17.00 -0.10
CA SER A 266 25.45 -18.21 0.73
C SER A 266 24.80 -18.14 2.13
N ASN A 267 24.23 -16.99 2.51
CA ASN A 267 23.49 -16.85 3.76
C ASN A 267 22.00 -17.19 3.62
N PHE A 268 21.47 -17.33 2.40
CA PHE A 268 20.04 -17.42 2.14
C PHE A 268 19.68 -18.54 1.15
N ALA A 269 18.47 -19.08 1.31
CA ALA A 269 17.84 -19.99 0.36
C ALA A 269 16.35 -19.65 0.19
N LEU A 270 15.78 -20.06 -0.94
CA LEU A 270 14.34 -20.22 -1.07
C LEU A 270 13.94 -21.52 -0.35
N GLY A 271 13.02 -21.43 0.61
CA GLY A 271 12.48 -22.58 1.33
C GLY A 271 10.96 -22.50 1.47
N GLY A 272 10.38 -23.32 2.34
CA GLY A 272 8.92 -23.52 2.39
C GLY A 272 8.41 -24.42 1.25
N THR A 273 7.10 -24.44 1.04
CA THR A 273 6.46 -25.25 -0.01
C THR A 273 6.37 -24.48 -1.32
N TRP A 274 6.00 -25.15 -2.41
CA TRP A 274 5.78 -24.49 -3.70
C TRP A 274 4.69 -23.40 -3.62
N TYR A 275 3.66 -23.56 -2.78
CA TYR A 275 2.56 -22.61 -2.62
C TYR A 275 2.79 -21.55 -1.54
N LEU A 276 3.58 -21.84 -0.50
CA LEU A 276 4.04 -20.91 0.53
C LEU A 276 5.57 -20.78 0.56
N PRO A 277 6.19 -20.22 -0.50
CA PRO A 277 7.63 -20.00 -0.58
C PRO A 277 8.08 -18.90 0.38
N ARG A 278 9.12 -19.15 1.16
CA ARG A 278 9.68 -18.20 2.15
C ARG A 278 11.18 -18.01 1.99
N VAL A 279 11.67 -16.91 2.55
CA VAL A 279 13.11 -16.68 2.71
C VAL A 279 13.62 -17.47 3.91
N GLU A 280 14.62 -18.32 3.70
CA GLU A 280 15.32 -19.00 4.78
C GLU A 280 16.74 -18.48 4.93
N ARG A 281 17.22 -18.35 6.17
CA ARG A 281 18.57 -17.90 6.51
C ARG A 281 19.39 -19.10 6.98
N LEU A 282 20.31 -19.55 6.13
CA LEU A 282 21.18 -20.72 6.37
C LEU A 282 22.25 -20.46 7.43
N LYS A 283 22.82 -19.25 7.46
CA LYS A 283 23.91 -18.88 8.37
C LYS A 283 23.45 -17.85 9.40
N THR A 284 23.37 -18.28 10.65
CA THR A 284 23.25 -17.37 11.79
C THR A 284 24.64 -16.85 12.16
N SER A 285 24.91 -15.57 11.89
CA SER A 285 26.03 -14.89 12.54
C SER A 285 25.80 -14.98 14.05
N LYS A 286 26.67 -15.71 14.76
CA LYS A 286 26.71 -15.70 16.24
C LYS A 286 26.90 -14.25 16.66
N ARG A 287 25.96 -13.72 17.46
CA ARG A 287 26.09 -12.38 18.04
C ARG A 287 27.34 -12.42 18.92
N ARG A 288 28.42 -11.74 18.53
CA ARG A 288 29.64 -11.64 19.34
C ARG A 288 29.19 -11.14 20.72
N PRO A 289 29.44 -11.88 21.82
CA PRO A 289 28.93 -11.48 23.13
C PRO A 289 29.44 -10.08 23.42
N ARG A 290 28.56 -9.24 23.99
CA ARG A 290 28.91 -7.89 24.41
C ARG A 290 29.99 -8.08 25.46
N ARG A 291 31.25 -7.67 25.18
CA ARG A 291 32.32 -7.65 26.19
C ARG A 291 31.79 -6.77 27.32
N SER A 292 31.49 -7.37 28.47
CA SER A 292 31.27 -6.60 29.69
C SER A 292 32.58 -5.90 30.00
N SER A 293 32.57 -4.57 29.94
CA SER A 293 33.64 -3.75 30.49
C SER A 293 33.52 -3.80 32.01
N THR A 294 34.05 -4.86 32.61
CA THR A 294 34.24 -4.91 34.06
C THR A 294 35.45 -4.04 34.38
N THR A 295 35.21 -2.75 34.58
CA THR A 295 36.21 -1.82 35.09
C THR A 295 36.60 -2.28 36.50
N GLY A 296 37.89 -2.34 36.78
CA GLY A 296 38.39 -3.02 37.99
C GLY A 296 38.07 -2.29 39.29
N GLN A 297 38.14 -3.04 40.39
CA GLN A 297 38.26 -2.49 41.73
C GLN A 297 39.57 -3.01 42.32
N SER A 298 40.41 -2.08 42.79
CA SER A 298 41.70 -2.39 43.42
C SER A 298 41.48 -2.78 44.87
N THR A 299 42.11 -3.85 45.32
CA THR A 299 42.47 -4.07 46.73
C THR A 299 43.89 -4.59 46.79
N ALA A 300 44.67 -4.07 47.74
CA ALA A 300 46.06 -4.44 47.95
C ALA A 300 46.17 -5.81 48.62
N GLY A 301 47.29 -6.51 48.36
CA GLY A 301 47.59 -7.83 48.90
C GLY A 301 49.07 -8.12 48.72
N GLU A 302 49.84 -7.80 49.75
CA GLU A 302 51.30 -7.88 49.82
C GLU A 302 51.75 -9.33 50.07
N THR A 303 52.65 -9.88 49.24
CA THR A 303 53.76 -10.73 49.73
C THR A 303 54.84 -10.97 48.68
N GLU A 304 56.06 -11.04 49.19
CA GLU A 304 57.34 -11.29 48.51
C GLU A 304 57.58 -12.80 48.30
N ILE A 305 58.43 -13.18 47.31
CA ILE A 305 59.47 -14.24 47.42
C ILE A 305 60.22 -14.41 46.08
N THR A 306 61.40 -13.80 46.06
CA THR A 306 62.70 -14.18 45.48
C THR A 306 62.85 -15.29 44.39
N SER A 307 63.62 -14.93 43.34
CA SER A 307 64.93 -15.53 42.97
C SER A 307 65.11 -16.27 41.63
N LYS A 308 66.30 -16.00 41.04
CA LYS A 308 67.05 -16.71 39.96
C LYS A 308 66.47 -16.61 38.53
N LYS A 309 67.19 -15.98 37.57
CA LYS A 309 68.44 -16.39 36.88
C LYS A 309 68.16 -17.49 35.82
N ASP A 310 68.70 -17.45 34.59
CA ASP A 310 69.90 -16.76 34.08
C ASP A 310 69.79 -16.26 32.61
N ALA A 311 70.89 -15.63 32.17
CA ALA A 311 71.31 -15.12 30.85
C ALA A 311 70.89 -15.93 29.58
N SER A 312 71.02 -15.42 28.34
CA SER A 312 71.98 -14.43 27.81
C SER A 312 71.47 -13.69 26.54
N LYS A 313 71.87 -12.42 26.31
CA LYS A 313 72.83 -11.93 25.26
C LYS A 313 72.50 -12.32 23.79
N SER A 314 72.60 -11.43 22.80
CA SER A 314 73.01 -10.01 22.78
C SER A 314 72.81 -9.32 21.41
N ARG A 315 72.56 -7.99 21.44
CA ARG A 315 73.10 -6.89 20.58
C ARG A 315 73.00 -7.00 19.04
N GLY A 316 72.91 -5.92 18.26
CA GLY A 316 72.90 -4.46 18.53
C GLY A 316 72.14 -3.74 17.40
N ALA A 317 71.56 -2.56 17.58
CA ALA A 317 72.18 -1.26 17.84
C ALA A 317 72.31 -0.39 16.55
N THR A 318 71.59 0.73 16.62
CA THR A 318 71.46 1.96 15.79
C THR A 318 72.80 2.74 15.68
N PRO A 319 72.95 4.03 15.20
CA PRO A 319 71.94 5.11 14.99
C PRO A 319 72.22 6.21 13.89
N LYS A 320 71.47 7.33 14.00
CA LYS A 320 71.67 8.75 13.50
C LYS A 320 70.85 9.15 12.26
N LYS A 321 69.94 10.16 12.34
CA LYS A 321 70.06 11.66 12.42
C LYS A 321 70.36 12.29 11.03
N ALA A 322 69.88 13.48 10.63
CA ALA A 322 69.35 14.65 11.37
C ALA A 322 68.34 15.52 10.54
N ALA A 323 67.70 16.50 11.21
CA ALA A 323 67.47 17.94 10.86
C ALA A 323 67.04 18.38 9.42
N SER A 324 66.31 19.49 9.20
CA SER A 324 66.34 20.77 9.94
C SER A 324 64.97 21.46 10.18
N SER A 325 64.80 22.76 9.85
CA SER A 325 64.22 23.74 10.82
C SER A 325 63.70 25.09 10.29
N GLY A 326 62.70 25.67 10.99
CA GLY A 326 62.38 27.11 11.07
C GLY A 326 60.97 27.54 10.60
N ALA A 327 60.45 28.76 10.86
CA ALA A 327 60.50 29.65 12.05
C ALA A 327 59.65 30.93 11.81
N SER A 328 58.89 31.40 12.81
CA SER A 328 58.32 32.79 12.94
C SER A 328 57.25 33.22 11.88
N THR A 329 56.39 34.27 12.02
CA THR A 329 56.10 35.29 13.08
C THR A 329 54.72 35.97 12.84
N GLY A 330 54.17 36.65 13.85
CA GLY A 330 53.24 37.82 13.73
C GLY A 330 51.72 37.53 13.54
N LEU A 331 50.79 37.96 14.41
CA LEU A 331 50.26 39.35 14.62
C LEU A 331 49.59 39.91 13.33
N THR A 332 48.30 40.28 13.27
CA THR A 332 47.56 41.19 14.18
C THR A 332 46.01 41.14 14.07
N ARG A 333 45.33 41.58 15.16
CA ARG A 333 44.11 42.43 15.29
C ARG A 333 42.82 42.18 14.46
N THR A 334 41.75 41.97 15.24
CA THR A 334 40.33 42.38 15.07
C THR A 334 40.18 43.94 15.00
N PRO A 335 38.99 44.60 14.87
CA PRO A 335 37.61 44.12 15.11
C PRO A 335 36.43 44.73 14.28
N SER A 336 35.20 44.26 14.57
CA SER A 336 33.93 45.04 14.55
C SER A 336 33.38 45.54 13.17
N ALA A 337 32.11 45.96 13.00
CA ALA A 337 30.99 46.11 13.93
C ALA A 337 29.60 46.05 13.23
N SER A 338 28.60 45.46 13.91
CA SER A 338 27.19 45.98 13.96
C SER A 338 26.34 46.01 12.65
N SER A 339 25.01 46.17 12.65
CA SER A 339 24.01 46.29 13.74
C SER A 339 22.58 45.97 13.23
N ARG A 340 21.71 45.42 14.12
CA ARG A 340 20.23 45.67 14.25
C ARG A 340 19.32 45.41 13.02
N LYS A 341 18.01 45.15 13.12
CA LYS A 341 16.95 44.97 14.16
C LYS A 341 15.84 44.10 13.47
N ARG A 342 15.13 43.16 14.11
CA ARG A 342 13.77 43.29 14.75
C ARG A 342 12.81 44.28 14.03
N THR A 343 11.51 44.02 13.79
CA THR A 343 10.52 43.09 14.39
C THR A 343 9.23 43.06 13.54
N SER A 344 8.39 42.00 13.67
CA SER A 344 6.90 41.93 13.50
C SER A 344 6.24 42.58 12.25
N GLU A 345 4.94 42.48 11.91
CA GLU A 345 3.71 41.76 12.33
C GLU A 345 3.02 41.29 11.00
N LEU A 346 2.42 40.11 10.85
CA LEU A 346 1.05 39.70 11.21
C LEU A 346 -0.13 40.56 10.68
N ALA A 347 -0.96 39.87 9.87
CA ALA A 347 -2.39 40.10 9.57
C ALA A 347 -2.82 41.37 8.80
N GLU A 348 -3.39 41.16 7.61
CA GLU A 348 -4.48 42.00 7.12
C GLU A 348 -5.50 41.17 6.32
N SER A 349 -6.78 41.48 6.51
CA SER A 349 -7.92 40.84 5.87
C SER A 349 -8.59 41.82 4.90
N SER A 350 -9.13 41.37 3.77
CA SER A 350 -10.13 42.16 3.04
C SER A 350 -11.07 41.31 2.20
N SER A 351 -12.36 41.44 2.50
CA SER A 351 -13.48 41.08 1.65
C SER A 351 -13.81 42.20 0.67
N VAL A 352 -14.12 41.90 -0.60
CA VAL A 352 -14.81 42.84 -1.49
C VAL A 352 -15.94 42.10 -2.22
N ALA A 353 -17.05 42.81 -2.45
CA ALA A 353 -18.34 42.25 -2.81
C ALA A 353 -18.69 42.35 -4.32
N ALA A 354 -19.65 41.52 -4.70
CA ALA A 354 -20.74 41.75 -5.65
C ALA A 354 -20.49 42.56 -6.95
N THR A 355 -20.82 41.93 -8.07
CA THR A 355 -21.42 42.63 -9.22
C THR A 355 -22.36 41.68 -9.98
N THR A 356 -23.62 42.09 -10.14
CA THR A 356 -24.59 41.45 -11.05
C THR A 356 -24.82 42.37 -12.25
N PRO A 357 -25.23 41.80 -13.39
CA PRO A 357 -26.32 42.43 -14.12
C PRO A 357 -27.47 41.48 -14.48
N LYS A 358 -28.61 42.09 -14.80
CA LYS A 358 -29.94 41.47 -14.95
C LYS A 358 -30.14 40.82 -16.32
N ARG A 359 -31.02 39.79 -16.34
CA ARG A 359 -32.25 39.60 -17.15
C ARG A 359 -32.33 38.27 -17.90
N GLY A 360 -33.32 37.46 -17.52
CA GLY A 360 -33.83 36.32 -18.29
C GLY A 360 -35.12 35.81 -17.64
N ARG A 361 -36.29 36.05 -18.25
CA ARG A 361 -37.58 35.59 -17.73
C ARG A 361 -37.82 34.13 -18.12
N GLY A 362 -38.00 33.25 -17.15
CA GLY A 362 -38.52 31.90 -17.35
C GLY A 362 -39.28 31.42 -16.12
N ARG A 363 -40.59 31.16 -16.24
CA ARG A 363 -41.37 30.46 -15.20
C ARG A 363 -41.06 28.96 -15.29
N PRO A 364 -40.56 28.28 -14.25
CA PRO A 364 -40.68 26.84 -14.17
C PRO A 364 -42.16 26.48 -13.90
N LYS A 365 -42.66 25.43 -14.56
CA LYS A 365 -43.96 24.84 -14.22
C LYS A 365 -43.86 24.22 -12.82
N LYS A 366 -44.90 24.37 -11.99
CA LYS A 366 -45.05 23.56 -10.78
C LYS A 366 -45.46 22.15 -11.21
N GLU A 367 -44.61 21.16 -10.95
CA GLU A 367 -45.06 19.77 -10.84
C GLU A 367 -45.75 19.56 -9.48
N PRO A 368 -46.78 18.71 -9.38
CA PRO A 368 -47.46 18.46 -8.12
C PRO A 368 -46.62 17.53 -7.23
N THR A 369 -46.24 18.02 -6.05
CA THR A 369 -45.60 17.21 -5.01
C THR A 369 -46.59 16.17 -4.47
N MET A 370 -46.36 14.89 -4.74
CA MET A 370 -47.09 13.80 -4.08
C MET A 370 -46.53 13.60 -2.66
N LEU A 371 -47.30 14.02 -1.65
CA LEU A 371 -47.09 13.60 -0.27
C LEU A 371 -47.60 12.15 -0.13
N VAL A 372 -46.67 11.21 -0.01
CA VAL A 372 -46.99 9.84 0.42
C VAL A 372 -46.93 9.82 1.94
N GLN A 373 -48.08 9.74 2.61
CA GLN A 373 -48.11 9.28 4.00
C GLN A 373 -47.95 7.76 4.01
N LEU A 374 -47.04 7.29 4.85
CA LEU A 374 -46.94 5.90 5.27
C LEU A 374 -47.62 5.80 6.63
N ASP A 375 -48.26 4.67 6.90
CA ASP A 375 -48.65 4.26 8.24
C ASP A 375 -47.43 3.73 9.03
N ASP A 376 -47.61 3.46 10.33
CA ASP A 376 -46.51 3.10 11.23
C ASP A 376 -45.80 1.77 10.88
N ASP A 377 -46.43 0.93 10.05
CA ASP A 377 -45.86 -0.31 9.50
C ASP A 377 -45.23 -0.15 8.09
N GLY A 378 -45.40 1.01 7.44
CA GLY A 378 -44.65 1.41 6.24
C GLY A 378 -45.29 1.09 4.89
N ASP A 379 -46.60 0.85 4.83
CA ASP A 379 -47.32 0.54 3.59
C ASP A 379 -47.90 1.80 2.91
N VAL A 380 -48.21 1.67 1.60
CA VAL A 380 -48.70 2.79 0.78
C VAL A 380 -50.22 2.77 0.66
N VAL A 381 -50.89 3.56 1.50
CA VAL A 381 -52.35 3.73 1.46
C VAL A 381 -52.78 4.49 0.19
N LYS A 382 -53.50 3.81 -0.72
CA LYS A 382 -54.21 4.46 -1.84
C LYS A 382 -55.68 4.66 -1.49
N GLN A 383 -56.09 5.91 -1.25
CA GLN A 383 -57.50 6.29 -1.30
C GLN A 383 -57.88 6.88 -2.66
N PRO A 384 -59.05 6.54 -3.24
CA PRO A 384 -59.55 7.19 -4.44
C PRO A 384 -60.14 8.57 -4.11
N THR A 385 -59.61 9.62 -4.73
CA THR A 385 -60.14 10.99 -4.59
C THR A 385 -61.27 11.24 -5.59
N ASP A 386 -62.52 11.10 -5.14
CA ASP A 386 -63.71 11.35 -5.96
C ASP A 386 -64.47 12.60 -5.48
N ILE A 387 -64.00 13.79 -5.89
CA ILE A 387 -64.76 15.05 -5.80
C ILE A 387 -64.52 15.87 -7.07
N GLN A 388 -65.38 15.72 -8.07
CA GLN A 388 -65.62 16.76 -9.09
C GLN A 388 -66.97 17.44 -8.83
N ALA A 389 -66.93 18.76 -8.64
CA ALA A 389 -68.13 19.57 -8.48
C ALA A 389 -68.51 20.27 -9.81
N SER A 390 -69.74 19.99 -10.28
CA SER A 390 -70.56 20.79 -11.20
C SER A 390 -70.12 20.96 -12.67
N GLY A 391 -71.05 20.75 -13.63
CA GLY A 391 -70.86 21.26 -15.00
C GLY A 391 -71.68 20.65 -16.16
N ARG A 392 -72.96 21.02 -16.30
CA ARG A 392 -73.77 21.02 -17.56
C ARG A 392 -74.21 19.69 -18.25
N ARG A 393 -75.53 19.44 -18.13
CA ARG A 393 -76.54 19.17 -19.20
C ARG A 393 -76.30 18.11 -20.30
N ARG A 394 -77.11 17.04 -20.26
CA ARG A 394 -78.19 16.65 -21.24
C ARG A 394 -78.87 15.36 -20.72
N LYS A 395 -80.13 15.41 -20.27
CA LYS A 395 -81.41 15.13 -20.98
C LYS A 395 -81.67 13.64 -21.33
N GLN A 396 -82.89 13.16 -20.97
CA GLN A 396 -83.58 11.93 -21.43
C GLN A 396 -83.03 10.57 -20.89
N THR A 397 -83.82 9.56 -20.46
CA THR A 397 -85.31 9.38 -20.42
C THR A 397 -85.78 8.43 -19.28
N GLN A 398 -86.98 8.71 -18.73
CA GLN A 398 -87.98 7.90 -17.97
C GLN A 398 -87.71 6.49 -17.36
N ARG A 399 -88.26 6.34 -16.13
CA ARG A 399 -89.03 5.20 -15.51
C ARG A 399 -88.39 3.79 -15.48
N ALA A 400 -88.41 3.03 -14.37
CA ALA A 400 -89.55 2.79 -13.49
C ALA A 400 -89.15 2.27 -12.08
N MET A 401 -90.06 2.41 -11.11
CA MET A 401 -90.13 1.59 -9.88
C MET A 401 -91.60 1.26 -9.58
N ALA A 402 -91.83 0.01 -9.18
CA ALA A 402 -92.96 -0.50 -8.38
C ALA A 402 -94.37 0.07 -8.61
N ASN A 403 -95.10 -0.49 -9.59
CA ASN A 403 -96.31 -1.31 -9.40
C ASN A 403 -96.90 -1.71 -10.76
#